data_AF-U6M007-F1
#
_entry.id   AF-U6M007-F1
#
_cell.length_a   1.000
_cell.length_b   1.000
_cell.length_c   1.000
_cell.angle_alpha   90.00
_cell.angle_beta   90.00
_cell.angle_gamma   90.00
#
_symmetry.space_group_name_H-M   'P 1'
#
loop_
_entity.id
_entity.type
_entity.pdbx_description
1 polymer ?
#
loop_
_entity_poly.entity_id
_entity_poly.type
_entity_poly.pdbx_seq_one_letter_code
_entity_poly.pdbx_strand_id
1 'polypeptide(L)'
;MDAGNLLKPLLARGELRCIGATTTQEYRQHIEKDKALERRFQRVLIDEPQEEATVSILRGLKERYEVHHGVRILDSALVEAAHLANRYITDRFLPDKAIDLVDEAAARLKIQVSSKPIQLDQLDRLLLQLEMEKISILGDAKNRKFDEEENIRLKAIESQIERLQAQQATLTDAWTKEKGQVDAIRGIKERIDVVKVEVEKAEREFDLNRAAELRFETLPDLEKQLQEAEAQYKEAHAEGRRLLRDEVTAGDIASVVSVWTGIPLTRLKETEKEKLLHLEQRLHERVVGQDKAVRAVSTAIQRSRAGLNDPKRPIASLFFLGPTGVGKTELCKALAESLFASEDAIVRINMSEYMERHSVSRLIGAPPGYVGYEQGGQLTDAVRKKPYSLIVFDEMEKAHPEIFNVLLQLLDEGRLADSKGNIINFRNCVVIFTSNLGAETLIDAAQDVSKRPAAEK
;
A
#
# COMPACT_ATOMS: atom_id res chain seq x y z
N MET A 1 -38.45 20.08 8.32
CA MET A 1 -38.16 19.86 9.76
C MET A 1 -36.80 19.22 9.85
N ASP A 2 -35.88 19.81 10.59
CA ASP A 2 -34.56 19.23 10.83
C ASP A 2 -34.70 18.07 11.83
N ALA A 3 -34.29 16.86 11.43
CA ALA A 3 -34.40 15.65 12.26
C ALA A 3 -33.71 15.82 13.62
N GLY A 4 -32.66 16.65 13.70
CA GLY A 4 -31.99 16.98 14.96
C GLY A 4 -32.90 17.62 16.01
N ASN A 5 -33.90 18.40 15.59
CA ASN A 5 -34.85 19.03 16.52
C ASN A 5 -35.86 18.05 17.10
N LEU A 6 -36.11 16.91 16.44
CA LEU A 6 -36.97 15.84 16.96
C LEU A 6 -36.25 14.99 18.01
N LEU A 7 -34.91 14.89 17.94
CA LEU A 7 -34.11 14.09 18.86
C LEU A 7 -33.84 14.80 20.19
N LYS A 8 -33.72 16.13 20.20
CA LYS A 8 -33.39 16.92 21.40
C LYS A 8 -34.29 16.65 22.61
N PRO A 9 -35.64 16.61 22.48
CA PRO A 9 -36.51 16.33 23.62
C PRO A 9 -36.30 14.92 24.18
N LEU A 10 -36.12 13.92 23.32
CA LEU A 10 -35.92 12.52 23.70
C LEU A 10 -34.57 12.33 24.42
N LEU A 11 -33.51 12.97 23.91
CA LEU A 11 -32.19 13.00 24.53
C LEU A 11 -32.21 13.74 25.87
N ALA A 12 -32.97 14.82 25.99
CA ALA A 12 -33.09 15.59 27.22
C ALA A 12 -33.83 14.82 28.33
N ARG A 13 -34.81 14.00 27.97
CA ARG A 13 -35.56 13.14 28.91
C ARG A 13 -34.87 11.79 29.18
N GLY A 14 -33.80 11.46 28.45
CA GLY A 14 -33.10 10.17 28.57
C GLY A 14 -33.90 8.99 28.00
N GLU A 15 -34.95 9.25 27.23
CA GLU A 15 -35.79 8.23 26.58
C GLU A 15 -35.07 7.56 25.40
N LEU A 16 -34.09 8.26 24.82
CA LEU A 16 -33.26 7.76 23.73
C LEU A 16 -31.81 7.59 24.20
N ARG A 17 -31.30 6.36 24.08
CA ARG A 17 -29.86 6.05 24.21
C ARG A 17 -29.32 5.79 22.82
N CYS A 18 -28.30 6.53 22.41
CA CYS A 18 -27.65 6.34 21.12
C CYS A 18 -26.14 6.55 21.21
N ILE A 19 -25.42 5.95 20.26
CA ILE A 19 -24.01 6.21 20.01
C ILE A 19 -23.93 6.85 18.63
N GLY A 20 -23.41 8.07 18.55
CA GLY A 20 -23.19 8.78 17.29
C GLY A 20 -21.78 8.54 16.78
N ALA A 21 -21.63 8.39 15.46
CA ALA A 21 -20.34 8.34 14.77
C ALA A 21 -20.34 9.42 13.69
N THR A 22 -19.32 10.30 13.71
CA THR A 22 -19.17 11.42 12.77
C THR A 22 -17.72 11.85 12.73
N THR A 23 -17.32 12.62 11.72
CA THR A 23 -15.97 13.17 11.63
C THR A 23 -15.79 14.35 12.60
N THR A 24 -14.55 14.65 12.98
CA THR A 24 -14.23 15.82 13.82
C THR A 24 -14.69 17.13 13.17
N GLN A 25 -14.69 17.20 11.84
CA GLN A 25 -15.14 18.36 11.08
C GLN A 25 -16.65 18.55 11.18
N GLU A 26 -17.44 17.50 10.91
CA GLU A 26 -18.90 17.54 11.02
C GLU A 26 -19.36 17.78 12.46
N TYR A 27 -18.67 17.20 13.45
CA TYR A 27 -18.94 17.47 14.87
C TYR A 27 -18.81 18.96 15.18
N ARG A 28 -17.72 19.62 14.77
CA ARG A 28 -17.50 21.06 14.95
C ARG A 28 -18.56 21.90 14.22
N GLN A 29 -18.97 21.46 13.03
CA GLN A 29 -19.91 22.20 12.19
C GLN A 29 -21.35 22.12 12.70
N HIS A 30 -21.78 20.97 13.22
CA HIS A 30 -23.20 20.68 13.48
C HIS A 30 -23.53 20.43 14.95
N ILE A 31 -22.65 19.79 15.71
CA ILE A 31 -22.93 19.41 17.11
C ILE A 31 -22.40 20.46 18.08
N GLU A 32 -21.16 20.91 17.91
CA GLU A 32 -20.51 21.87 18.81
C GLU A 32 -21.16 23.26 18.78
N LYS A 33 -21.75 23.64 17.64
CA LYS A 33 -22.53 24.89 17.54
C LYS A 33 -23.86 24.83 18.29
N ASP A 34 -24.37 23.62 18.55
CA ASP A 34 -25.66 23.40 19.21
C ASP A 34 -25.48 23.00 20.67
N LYS A 35 -25.59 23.99 21.56
CA LYS A 35 -25.46 23.79 23.03
C LYS A 35 -26.37 22.71 23.59
N ALA A 36 -27.51 22.40 22.96
CA ALA A 36 -28.40 21.35 23.46
C ALA A 36 -27.84 19.96 23.16
N LEU A 37 -27.24 19.76 21.99
CA LEU A 37 -26.61 18.49 21.60
C LEU A 37 -25.23 18.32 22.25
N GLU A 38 -24.41 19.36 22.26
CA GLU A 38 -23.08 19.35 22.86
C GLU A 38 -23.10 18.91 24.33
N ARG A 39 -24.12 19.34 25.10
CA ARG A 39 -24.29 18.97 26.52
C ARG A 39 -24.88 17.59 26.76
N ARG A 40 -25.20 16.84 25.70
CA ARG A 40 -25.83 15.51 25.77
C ARG A 40 -24.95 14.43 25.17
N PHE A 41 -23.99 14.79 24.33
CA PHE A 41 -22.99 13.88 23.81
C PHE A 41 -21.66 14.04 24.56
N GLN A 42 -21.12 12.91 25.01
CA GLN A 42 -19.73 12.85 25.45
C GLN A 42 -18.85 12.57 24.24
N ARG A 43 -17.84 13.43 24.00
CA ARG A 43 -16.87 13.18 22.92
C ARG A 43 -15.94 12.03 23.31
N VAL A 44 -15.88 11.01 22.48
CA VAL A 44 -14.89 9.94 22.50
C VAL A 44 -14.11 10.04 21.20
N LEU A 45 -12.84 10.46 21.29
CA LEU A 45 -11.95 10.55 20.14
C LEU A 45 -11.38 9.16 19.85
N ILE A 46 -11.46 8.75 18.58
CA ILE A 46 -10.89 7.51 18.07
C ILE A 46 -9.84 7.90 17.06
N ASP A 47 -8.58 7.66 17.40
CA ASP A 47 -7.44 7.94 16.54
C ASP A 47 -7.17 6.77 15.59
N GLU A 48 -6.50 7.04 14.47
CA GLU A 48 -6.01 6.02 13.55
C GLU A 48 -5.04 5.07 14.28
N PRO A 49 -5.21 3.73 14.17
CA PRO A 49 -4.30 2.79 14.79
C PRO A 49 -2.90 2.88 14.18
N GLN A 50 -1.89 2.69 15.02
CA GLN A 50 -0.52 2.51 14.55
C GLN A 50 -0.39 1.22 13.72
N GLU A 51 0.69 1.11 12.94
CA GLU A 51 0.96 -0.03 12.08
C GLU A 51 0.92 -1.36 12.86
N GLU A 52 1.59 -1.44 14.02
CA GLU A 52 1.59 -2.63 14.89
C GLU A 52 0.20 -3.02 15.40
N ALA A 53 -0.61 -2.01 15.76
CA ALA A 53 -1.99 -2.23 16.18
C ALA A 53 -2.85 -2.72 15.01
N THR A 54 -2.61 -2.20 13.80
CA THR A 54 -3.28 -2.66 12.59
C THR A 54 -2.95 -4.11 12.27
N VAL A 55 -1.69 -4.53 12.39
CA VAL A 55 -1.31 -5.94 12.24
C VAL A 55 -2.05 -6.82 13.25
N SER A 56 -2.22 -6.36 14.49
CA SER A 56 -2.97 -7.09 15.52
C SER A 56 -4.46 -7.20 15.18
N ILE A 57 -5.07 -6.14 14.65
CA ILE A 57 -6.45 -6.16 14.15
C ILE A 57 -6.57 -7.15 12.98
N LEU A 58 -5.68 -7.09 12.01
CA LEU A 58 -5.65 -8.01 10.86
C LEU A 58 -5.49 -9.47 11.29
N ARG A 59 -4.66 -9.76 12.29
CA ARG A 59 -4.52 -11.11 12.87
C ARG A 59 -5.82 -11.60 13.51
N GLY A 60 -6.56 -10.72 14.18
CA GLY A 60 -7.88 -11.04 14.74
C GLY A 60 -8.94 -11.29 13.65
N LEU A 61 -8.83 -10.60 12.51
CA LEU A 61 -9.75 -10.78 11.37
C LEU A 61 -9.35 -11.93 10.44
N LYS A 62 -8.09 -12.38 10.51
CA LYS A 62 -7.50 -13.39 9.61
C LYS A 62 -8.39 -14.60 9.41
N GLU A 63 -8.83 -15.24 10.50
CA GLU A 63 -9.62 -16.47 10.43
C GLU A 63 -10.93 -16.27 9.64
N ARG A 64 -11.62 -15.14 9.85
CA ARG A 64 -12.86 -14.81 9.13
C ARG A 64 -12.63 -14.60 7.64
N TYR A 65 -11.56 -13.89 7.26
CA TYR A 65 -11.23 -13.68 5.85
C TYR A 65 -10.77 -14.96 5.15
N GLU A 66 -10.02 -15.82 5.85
CA GLU A 66 -9.65 -17.14 5.33
C GLU A 66 -10.87 -17.99 5.02
N VAL A 67 -11.86 -18.02 5.93
CA VAL A 67 -13.13 -18.75 5.74
C VAL A 67 -13.92 -18.17 4.57
N HIS A 68 -14.14 -16.85 4.56
CA HIS A 68 -14.94 -16.17 3.54
C HIS A 68 -14.40 -16.38 2.12
N HIS A 69 -13.07 -16.32 1.97
CA HIS A 69 -12.42 -16.47 0.67
C HIS A 69 -12.02 -17.91 0.33
N GLY A 70 -11.95 -18.81 1.31
CA GLY A 70 -11.48 -20.17 1.11
C GLY A 70 -9.98 -20.22 0.76
N VAL A 71 -9.20 -19.29 1.30
CA VAL A 71 -7.74 -19.20 1.10
C VAL A 71 -7.05 -19.07 2.45
N ARG A 72 -5.76 -19.34 2.50
CA ARG A 72 -4.94 -19.15 3.69
C ARG A 72 -4.17 -17.84 3.60
N ILE A 73 -4.07 -17.08 4.68
CA ILE A 73 -3.39 -15.78 4.69
C ILE A 73 -2.14 -15.88 5.56
N LEU A 74 -0.95 -15.71 4.95
CA LEU A 74 0.29 -15.75 5.71
C LEU A 74 0.42 -14.53 6.62
N ASP A 75 1.06 -14.71 7.79
CA ASP A 75 1.29 -13.59 8.72
C ASP A 75 2.13 -12.48 8.08
N SER A 76 3.10 -12.87 7.24
CA SER A 76 3.91 -11.93 6.45
C SER A 76 3.07 -11.08 5.50
N ALA A 77 1.96 -11.60 4.97
CA ALA A 77 1.04 -10.82 4.14
C ALA A 77 0.31 -9.75 4.95
N LEU A 78 -0.06 -10.04 6.20
CA LEU A 78 -0.71 -9.08 7.09
C LEU A 78 0.22 -7.92 7.48
N VAL A 79 1.48 -8.26 7.80
CA VAL A 79 2.52 -7.26 8.08
C VAL A 79 2.75 -6.38 6.86
N GLU A 80 2.92 -6.98 5.68
CA GLU A 80 3.12 -6.25 4.43
C GLU A 80 1.92 -5.35 4.09
N ALA A 81 0.69 -5.82 4.34
CA ALA A 81 -0.53 -5.04 4.10
C ALA A 81 -0.58 -3.78 4.96
N ALA A 82 -0.30 -3.90 6.26
CA ALA A 82 -0.24 -2.74 7.15
C ALA A 82 0.87 -1.76 6.72
N HIS A 83 2.08 -2.26 6.46
CA HIS A 83 3.22 -1.44 6.08
C HIS A 83 3.03 -0.71 4.74
N LEU A 84 2.66 -1.43 3.68
CA LEU A 84 2.48 -0.83 2.35
C LEU A 84 1.27 0.11 2.31
N ALA A 85 0.17 -0.22 3.00
CA ALA A 85 -0.99 0.66 3.06
C ALA A 85 -0.66 1.97 3.78
N ASN A 86 0.07 1.90 4.89
CA ASN A 86 0.51 3.09 5.62
C ASN A 86 1.43 3.97 4.75
N ARG A 87 2.34 3.34 4.00
CA ARG A 87 3.38 4.03 3.24
C ARG A 87 2.88 4.65 1.93
N TYR A 88 2.05 3.92 1.18
CA TYR A 88 1.74 4.28 -0.21
C TYR A 88 0.29 4.72 -0.43
N ILE A 89 -0.65 4.34 0.44
CA ILE A 89 -2.07 4.74 0.34
C ILE A 89 -2.32 5.84 1.37
N THR A 90 -2.24 7.09 0.94
CA THR A 90 -2.18 8.27 1.83
C THR A 90 -3.52 9.02 1.96
N ASP A 91 -4.45 8.76 1.06
CA ASP A 91 -5.80 9.34 1.02
C ASP A 91 -6.81 8.56 1.88
N ARG A 92 -6.40 7.42 2.45
CA ARG A 92 -7.21 6.55 3.32
C ARG A 92 -6.50 6.28 4.64
N PHE A 93 -7.27 5.89 5.65
CA PHE A 93 -6.79 5.65 7.01
C PHE A 93 -6.73 4.15 7.33
N LEU A 94 -5.75 3.76 8.14
CA LEU A 94 -5.74 2.46 8.82
C LEU A 94 -6.92 2.37 9.80
N PRO A 95 -7.42 1.16 10.10
CA PRO A 95 -7.01 -0.14 9.58
C PRO A 95 -7.68 -0.49 8.23
N ASP A 96 -8.68 0.29 7.81
CA ASP A 96 -9.58 0.03 6.69
C ASP A 96 -8.84 -0.25 5.36
N LYS A 97 -7.92 0.63 4.96
CA LYS A 97 -7.12 0.43 3.75
C LYS A 97 -6.27 -0.85 3.76
N ALA A 98 -5.83 -1.33 4.93
CA ALA A 98 -5.05 -2.56 5.03
C ALA A 98 -5.93 -3.80 4.99
N ILE A 99 -7.14 -3.70 5.56
CA ILE A 99 -8.17 -4.75 5.47
C ILE A 99 -8.56 -4.97 4.00
N ASP A 100 -8.83 -3.90 3.26
CA ASP A 100 -9.20 -4.02 1.85
C ASP A 100 -8.09 -4.64 0.98
N LEU A 101 -6.81 -4.34 1.26
CA LEU A 101 -5.70 -4.98 0.54
C LEU A 101 -5.67 -6.49 0.76
N VAL A 102 -5.91 -6.93 1.99
CA VAL A 102 -5.99 -8.37 2.32
C VAL A 102 -7.22 -8.99 1.67
N ASP A 103 -8.36 -8.31 1.70
CA ASP A 103 -9.60 -8.75 1.08
C ASP A 103 -9.45 -8.94 -0.44
N GLU A 104 -8.91 -7.94 -1.13
CA GLU A 104 -8.71 -7.99 -2.58
C GLU A 104 -7.67 -9.06 -2.97
N ALA A 105 -6.58 -9.18 -2.22
CA ALA A 105 -5.58 -10.22 -2.47
C ALA A 105 -6.17 -11.62 -2.28
N ALA A 106 -6.99 -11.82 -1.25
CA ALA A 106 -7.68 -13.08 -0.98
C ALA A 106 -8.72 -13.39 -2.06
N ALA A 107 -9.53 -12.40 -2.47
CA ALA A 107 -10.52 -12.54 -3.53
C ALA A 107 -9.86 -12.90 -4.88
N ARG A 108 -8.73 -12.25 -5.21
CA ARG A 108 -7.97 -12.55 -6.43
C ARG A 108 -7.41 -13.97 -6.41
N LEU A 109 -6.90 -14.42 -5.27
CA LEU A 109 -6.40 -15.78 -5.13
C LEU A 109 -7.51 -16.83 -5.22
N LYS A 110 -8.68 -16.56 -4.62
CA LYS A 110 -9.87 -17.41 -4.72
C LYS A 110 -10.27 -17.66 -6.18
N ILE A 111 -10.26 -16.62 -7.01
CA ILE A 111 -10.54 -16.74 -8.46
C ILE A 111 -9.53 -17.67 -9.12
N GLN A 112 -8.24 -17.55 -8.79
CA GLN A 112 -7.19 -18.43 -9.32
C GLN A 112 -7.36 -19.89 -8.87
N VAL A 113 -7.68 -20.13 -7.59
CA VAL A 113 -7.89 -21.48 -7.04
C VAL A 113 -9.12 -22.16 -7.66
N SER A 114 -10.18 -21.40 -7.93
CA SER A 114 -11.40 -21.92 -8.54
C SER A 114 -11.25 -22.20 -10.05
N SER A 115 -10.24 -21.62 -10.68
CA SER A 115 -9.97 -21.71 -12.11
C SER A 115 -9.08 -22.90 -12.46
N LYS A 116 -9.15 -23.34 -13.72
CA LYS A 116 -8.27 -24.39 -14.23
C LYS A 116 -6.81 -23.88 -14.25
N PRO A 117 -5.82 -24.66 -13.76
CA PRO A 117 -4.42 -24.26 -13.79
C PRO A 117 -3.93 -23.90 -15.19
N ILE A 118 -3.03 -22.91 -15.30
CA ILE A 118 -2.52 -22.42 -16.58
C ILE A 118 -1.88 -23.55 -17.40
N GLN A 119 -1.15 -24.46 -16.77
CA GLN A 119 -0.51 -25.59 -17.47
C GLN A 119 -1.57 -26.52 -18.11
N LEU A 120 -2.69 -26.72 -17.42
CA LEU A 120 -3.80 -27.53 -17.89
C LEU A 120 -4.56 -26.83 -19.03
N ASP A 121 -4.81 -25.52 -18.93
CA ASP A 121 -5.42 -24.74 -20.02
C ASP A 121 -4.53 -24.71 -21.28
N GLN A 122 -3.20 -24.63 -21.11
CA GLN A 122 -2.26 -24.73 -22.23
C GLN A 122 -2.30 -26.10 -22.91
N LEU A 123 -2.38 -27.19 -22.14
CA LEU A 123 -2.50 -28.54 -22.68
C LEU A 123 -3.82 -28.73 -23.44
N ASP A 124 -4.94 -28.24 -22.92
CA ASP A 124 -6.24 -28.28 -23.60
C ASP A 124 -6.18 -27.59 -24.97
N ARG A 125 -5.59 -26.40 -25.03
CA ARG A 125 -5.47 -25.64 -26.30
C ARG A 125 -4.60 -26.36 -27.32
N LEU A 126 -3.50 -26.96 -26.87
CA LEU A 126 -2.60 -27.74 -27.75
C LEU A 126 -3.30 -29.00 -28.27
N LEU A 127 -4.03 -29.71 -27.40
CA LEU A 127 -4.83 -30.87 -27.80
C LEU A 127 -5.89 -30.49 -28.84
N LEU A 128 -6.64 -29.41 -28.59
CA LEU A 128 -7.64 -28.91 -29.54
C LEU A 128 -7.02 -28.58 -30.90
N GLN A 129 -5.84 -27.94 -30.91
CA GLN A 129 -5.14 -27.61 -32.15
C GLN A 129 -4.75 -28.88 -32.94
N LEU A 130 -4.18 -29.88 -32.27
CA LEU A 130 -3.79 -31.15 -32.90
C LEU A 130 -4.99 -31.97 -33.35
N GLU A 131 -6.09 -31.95 -32.61
CA GLU A 131 -7.35 -32.60 -33.00
C GLU A 131 -7.96 -31.94 -34.24
N MET A 132 -7.95 -30.61 -34.32
CA MET A 132 -8.40 -29.88 -35.51
C MET A 132 -7.52 -30.17 -36.72
N GLU A 133 -6.20 -30.25 -36.54
CA GLU A 133 -5.25 -30.64 -37.58
C GLU A 133 -5.52 -32.08 -38.07
N LYS A 134 -5.74 -33.01 -37.14
CA LYS A 134 -6.14 -34.40 -37.44
C LYS A 134 -7.44 -34.44 -38.26
N ILE A 135 -8.47 -33.69 -37.84
CA ILE A 135 -9.75 -33.64 -38.53
C ILE A 135 -9.62 -33.04 -39.94
N SER A 136 -8.78 -32.01 -40.11
CA SER A 136 -8.51 -31.42 -41.43
C SER A 136 -7.89 -32.43 -42.39
N ILE A 137 -6.82 -33.12 -41.94
CA ILE A 137 -6.13 -34.15 -42.72
C ILE A 137 -7.10 -35.29 -43.09
N LEU A 138 -7.92 -35.75 -42.14
CA LEU A 138 -8.96 -36.76 -42.38
C LEU A 138 -10.07 -36.27 -43.33
N GLY A 139 -10.39 -34.98 -43.31
CA GLY A 139 -11.37 -34.33 -44.17
C GLY A 139 -10.93 -34.29 -45.63
N ASP A 140 -9.67 -33.91 -45.88
CA ASP A 140 -9.09 -33.84 -47.22
C ASP A 140 -9.02 -35.23 -47.89
N ALA A 141 -8.80 -36.26 -47.09
CA ALA A 141 -8.79 -37.65 -47.56
C ALA A 141 -10.16 -38.24 -47.91
N LYS A 142 -11.27 -37.54 -47.63
CA LYS A 142 -12.57 -37.95 -48.17
C LYS A 142 -12.66 -37.74 -49.69
N ASN A 143 -11.82 -36.86 -50.24
CA ASN A 143 -11.82 -36.49 -51.65
C ASN A 143 -10.61 -37.04 -52.44
N ARG A 144 -9.59 -37.59 -51.76
CA ARG A 144 -8.39 -38.20 -52.36
C ARG A 144 -7.77 -39.27 -51.46
N LYS A 145 -6.97 -40.19 -52.01
CA LYS A 145 -6.15 -41.10 -51.18
C LYS A 145 -5.03 -40.30 -50.50
N PHE A 146 -4.73 -40.66 -49.25
CA PHE A 146 -3.60 -40.10 -48.50
C PHE A 146 -2.27 -40.33 -49.21
N ASP A 147 -1.45 -39.27 -49.26
CA ASP A 147 -0.05 -39.38 -49.65
C ASP A 147 0.78 -39.97 -48.49
N GLU A 148 1.97 -40.52 -48.80
CA GLU A 148 2.82 -41.17 -47.79
C GLU A 148 3.26 -40.21 -46.68
N GLU A 149 3.49 -38.94 -47.02
CA GLU A 149 3.79 -37.85 -46.07
C GLU A 149 2.62 -37.55 -45.12
N GLU A 150 1.38 -37.58 -45.61
CA GLU A 150 0.18 -37.32 -44.79
C GLU A 150 -0.04 -38.45 -43.78
N ASN A 151 0.23 -39.71 -44.17
CA ASN A 151 0.16 -40.85 -43.25
C ASN A 151 1.22 -40.77 -42.14
N ILE A 152 2.44 -40.31 -42.46
CA ILE A 152 3.50 -40.11 -41.47
C ILE A 152 3.11 -38.98 -40.51
N ARG A 153 2.61 -37.86 -41.03
CA ARG A 153 2.16 -36.72 -40.23
C ARG A 153 0.98 -37.09 -39.33
N LEU A 154 -0.01 -37.82 -39.85
CA LEU A 154 -1.17 -38.29 -39.07
C LEU A 154 -0.73 -39.16 -37.90
N LYS A 155 0.16 -40.14 -38.12
CA LYS A 155 0.71 -40.98 -37.03
C LYS A 155 1.47 -40.17 -35.98
N ALA A 156 2.24 -39.16 -36.41
CA ALA A 156 2.96 -38.28 -35.49
C ALA A 156 1.99 -37.46 -34.63
N ILE A 157 0.93 -36.89 -35.24
CA ILE A 157 -0.11 -36.15 -34.53
C ILE A 157 -0.87 -37.06 -33.55
N GLU A 158 -1.25 -38.27 -33.96
CA GLU A 158 -1.93 -39.23 -33.08
C GLU A 158 -1.07 -39.60 -31.87
N SER A 159 0.22 -39.88 -32.07
CA SER A 159 1.14 -40.16 -30.97
C SER A 159 1.32 -38.96 -30.03
N GLN A 160 1.33 -37.74 -30.57
CA GLN A 160 1.38 -36.52 -29.76
C GLN A 160 0.10 -36.31 -28.95
N ILE A 161 -1.06 -36.52 -29.56
CA ILE A 161 -2.37 -36.44 -28.89
C ILE A 161 -2.41 -37.44 -27.72
N GLU A 162 -2.07 -38.71 -27.94
CA GLU A 162 -2.05 -39.73 -26.88
C GLU A 162 -1.14 -39.33 -25.71
N ARG A 163 0.07 -38.81 -26.02
CA ARG A 163 1.00 -38.34 -25.00
C ARG A 163 0.46 -37.16 -24.21
N LEU A 164 -0.11 -36.17 -24.89
CA LEU A 164 -0.67 -34.97 -24.25
C LEU A 164 -1.95 -35.29 -23.45
N GLN A 165 -2.79 -36.21 -23.94
CA GLN A 165 -3.96 -36.71 -23.21
C GLN A 165 -3.56 -37.42 -21.91
N ALA A 166 -2.51 -38.26 -21.95
CA ALA A 166 -2.00 -38.91 -20.74
C ALA A 166 -1.46 -37.88 -19.72
N GLN A 167 -0.76 -36.84 -20.18
CA GLN A 167 -0.28 -35.76 -19.33
C GLN A 167 -1.44 -34.93 -18.74
N GLN A 168 -2.43 -34.59 -19.56
CA GLN A 168 -3.63 -33.86 -19.15
C GLN A 168 -4.43 -34.65 -18.11
N ALA A 169 -4.63 -35.96 -18.32
CA ALA A 169 -5.34 -36.83 -17.38
C ALA A 169 -4.63 -36.87 -16.02
N THR A 170 -3.30 -37.04 -16.04
CA THR A 170 -2.48 -37.04 -14.81
C THR A 170 -2.60 -35.73 -14.05
N LEU A 171 -2.50 -34.59 -14.74
CA LEU A 171 -2.61 -33.27 -14.13
C LEU A 171 -4.03 -32.95 -13.66
N THR A 172 -5.04 -33.42 -14.38
CA THR A 172 -6.45 -33.23 -14.02
C THR A 172 -6.79 -34.00 -12.75
N ASP A 173 -6.34 -35.26 -12.64
CA ASP A 173 -6.54 -36.08 -11.43
C ASP A 173 -5.83 -35.49 -10.21
N ALA A 174 -4.59 -35.00 -10.39
CA ALA A 174 -3.89 -34.28 -9.34
C ALA A 174 -4.66 -33.02 -8.92
N TRP A 175 -5.10 -32.19 -9.87
CA TRP A 175 -5.85 -30.96 -9.57
C TRP A 175 -7.20 -31.23 -8.87
N THR A 176 -7.97 -32.22 -9.30
CA THR A 176 -9.26 -32.57 -8.65
C THR A 176 -9.05 -33.08 -7.24
N LYS A 177 -8.00 -33.87 -7.02
CA LYS A 177 -7.61 -34.33 -5.69
C LYS A 177 -7.20 -33.18 -4.77
N GLU A 178 -6.32 -32.29 -5.25
CA GLU A 178 -5.91 -31.10 -4.49
C GLU A 178 -7.11 -30.21 -4.15
N LYS A 179 -7.98 -29.94 -5.12
CA LYS A 179 -9.18 -29.13 -4.93
C LYS A 179 -10.13 -29.75 -3.89
N GLY A 180 -10.35 -31.06 -3.96
CA GLY A 180 -11.18 -31.77 -2.97
C GLY A 180 -10.65 -31.66 -1.55
N GLN A 181 -9.32 -31.67 -1.36
CA GLN A 181 -8.70 -31.45 -0.04
C GLN A 181 -8.93 -30.02 0.46
N VAL A 182 -8.76 -29.01 -0.40
CA VAL A 182 -9.01 -27.60 -0.05
C VAL A 182 -10.47 -27.37 0.31
N ASP A 183 -11.41 -27.91 -0.46
CA ASP A 183 -12.85 -27.81 -0.19
C ASP A 183 -13.24 -28.50 1.13
N ALA A 184 -12.61 -29.63 1.46
CA ALA A 184 -12.82 -30.32 2.74
C ALA A 184 -12.34 -29.47 3.93
N ILE A 185 -11.12 -28.92 3.86
CA ILE A 185 -10.57 -28.01 4.88
C ILE A 185 -11.49 -26.80 5.07
N ARG A 186 -11.95 -26.21 3.97
CA ARG A 186 -12.88 -25.09 3.99
C ARG A 186 -14.19 -25.44 4.70
N GLY A 187 -14.80 -26.58 4.38
CA GLY A 187 -16.03 -27.03 5.03
C GLY A 187 -15.88 -27.24 6.54
N ILE A 188 -14.71 -27.70 7.01
CA ILE A 188 -14.41 -27.80 8.45
C ILE A 188 -14.32 -26.41 9.08
N LYS A 189 -13.60 -25.47 8.46
CA LYS A 189 -13.48 -24.09 8.99
C LYS A 189 -14.83 -23.36 9.04
N GLU A 190 -15.68 -23.52 8.02
CA GLU A 190 -17.04 -22.95 8.02
C GLU A 190 -17.87 -23.50 9.19
N ARG A 191 -17.78 -24.80 9.49
CA ARG A 191 -18.45 -25.41 10.67
C ARG A 191 -17.91 -24.87 11.99
N ILE A 192 -16.59 -24.66 12.10
CA ILE A 192 -15.97 -24.08 13.30
C ILE A 192 -16.52 -22.67 13.56
N ASP A 193 -16.62 -21.82 12.53
CA ASP A 193 -17.11 -20.45 12.68
C ASP A 193 -18.59 -20.42 13.11
N VAL A 194 -19.42 -21.30 12.53
CA VAL A 194 -20.81 -21.48 12.98
C VAL A 194 -20.88 -21.89 14.44
N VAL A 195 -20.08 -22.88 14.86
CA VAL A 195 -20.05 -23.35 16.27
C VAL A 195 -19.57 -22.24 17.21
N LYS A 196 -18.58 -21.42 16.83
CA LYS A 196 -18.13 -20.27 17.63
C LYS A 196 -19.25 -19.27 17.86
N VAL A 197 -20.01 -18.94 16.81
CA VAL A 197 -21.18 -18.04 16.92
C VAL A 197 -22.27 -18.66 17.79
N GLU A 198 -22.51 -19.97 17.68
CA GLU A 198 -23.47 -20.68 18.53
C GLU A 198 -23.05 -20.68 20.01
N VAL A 199 -21.77 -20.86 20.32
CA VAL A 199 -21.23 -20.74 21.69
C VAL A 199 -21.51 -19.35 22.25
N GLU A 200 -21.15 -18.29 21.52
CA GLU A 200 -21.41 -16.91 21.97
C GLU A 200 -22.90 -16.61 22.15
N LYS A 201 -23.76 -17.25 21.34
CA LYS A 201 -25.22 -17.11 21.47
C LYS A 201 -25.73 -17.83 22.72
N ALA A 202 -25.31 -19.08 22.95
CA ALA A 202 -25.68 -19.87 24.12
C ALA A 202 -25.23 -19.21 25.43
N GLU A 203 -24.01 -18.64 25.46
CA GLU A 203 -23.50 -17.87 26.59
C GLU A 203 -24.35 -16.63 26.88
N ARG A 204 -24.78 -15.90 25.84
CA ARG A 204 -25.68 -14.73 25.98
C ARG A 204 -27.07 -15.11 26.46
N GLU A 205 -27.58 -16.28 26.09
CA GLU A 205 -28.88 -16.81 26.48
C GLU A 205 -28.84 -17.54 27.84
N PHE A 206 -27.68 -17.63 28.49
CA PHE A 206 -27.42 -18.39 29.72
C PHE A 206 -27.70 -19.90 29.60
N ASP A 207 -27.69 -20.45 28.38
CA ASP A 207 -27.72 -21.91 28.17
C ASP A 207 -26.30 -22.48 28.35
N LEU A 208 -25.89 -22.58 29.61
CA LEU A 208 -24.54 -23.02 29.99
C LEU A 208 -24.26 -24.48 29.62
N ASN A 209 -25.30 -25.33 29.55
CA ASN A 209 -25.14 -26.72 29.13
C ASN A 209 -24.78 -26.80 27.65
N ARG A 210 -25.53 -26.10 26.79
CA ARG A 210 -25.24 -26.06 25.36
C ARG A 210 -23.91 -25.38 25.06
N ALA A 211 -23.59 -24.29 25.77
CA ALA A 211 -22.31 -23.62 25.63
C ALA A 211 -21.13 -24.55 26.00
N ALA A 212 -21.26 -25.33 27.07
CA ALA A 212 -20.22 -26.27 27.49
C ALA A 212 -20.03 -27.42 26.50
N GLU A 213 -21.11 -28.04 26.02
CA GLU A 213 -21.07 -29.10 24.99
C GLU A 213 -20.36 -28.61 23.72
N LEU A 214 -20.77 -27.44 23.20
CA LEU A 214 -20.17 -26.89 21.98
C LEU A 214 -18.70 -26.51 22.18
N ARG A 215 -18.34 -25.92 23.33
CA ARG A 215 -17.01 -25.38 23.60
C ARG A 215 -15.98 -26.45 23.97
N PHE A 216 -16.39 -27.51 24.67
CA PHE A 216 -15.48 -28.53 25.19
C PHE A 216 -15.57 -29.89 24.48
N GLU A 217 -16.60 -30.14 23.68
CA GLU A 217 -16.71 -31.36 22.87
C GLU A 217 -16.65 -31.04 21.37
N THR A 218 -17.64 -30.30 20.85
CA THR A 218 -17.79 -30.12 19.39
C THR A 218 -16.66 -29.31 18.77
N LEU A 219 -16.29 -28.18 19.38
CA LEU A 219 -15.25 -27.30 18.86
C LEU A 219 -13.86 -27.98 18.87
N PRO A 220 -13.40 -28.62 19.97
CA PRO A 220 -12.15 -29.38 19.96
C PRO A 220 -12.11 -30.52 18.93
N ASP A 221 -13.23 -31.22 18.72
CA ASP A 221 -13.30 -32.29 17.70
C ASP A 221 -13.13 -31.73 16.28
N LEU A 222 -13.76 -30.60 15.98
CA LEU A 222 -13.60 -29.92 14.69
C LEU A 222 -12.19 -29.35 14.51
N GLU A 223 -11.60 -28.78 15.55
CA GLU A 223 -10.21 -28.29 15.53
C GLU A 223 -9.22 -29.43 15.28
N LYS A 224 -9.46 -30.60 15.89
CA LYS A 224 -8.67 -31.80 15.64
C LYS A 224 -8.81 -32.29 14.20
N GLN A 225 -10.03 -32.36 13.67
CA GLN A 225 -10.28 -32.71 12.25
C GLN A 225 -9.58 -31.73 11.31
N LEU A 226 -9.60 -30.43 11.62
CA LEU A 226 -8.93 -29.40 10.84
C LEU A 226 -7.41 -29.62 10.85
N GLN A 227 -6.81 -29.86 12.02
CA GLN A 227 -5.38 -30.12 12.14
C GLN A 227 -4.94 -31.38 11.37
N GLU A 228 -5.73 -32.45 11.43
CA GLU A 228 -5.46 -33.69 10.69
C GLU A 228 -5.56 -33.45 9.17
N ALA A 229 -6.58 -32.74 8.70
CA ALA A 229 -6.75 -32.40 7.29
C ALA A 229 -5.63 -31.47 6.78
N GLU A 230 -5.23 -30.46 7.55
CA GLU A 230 -4.12 -29.57 7.22
C GLU A 230 -2.77 -30.30 7.20
N ALA A 231 -2.55 -31.25 8.12
CA ALA A 231 -1.35 -32.08 8.14
C ALA A 231 -1.26 -32.99 6.92
N GLN A 232 -2.35 -33.69 6.58
CA GLN A 232 -2.44 -34.51 5.37
C GLN A 232 -2.21 -33.68 4.10
N TYR A 233 -2.80 -32.48 4.05
CA TYR A 233 -2.58 -31.55 2.93
C TYR A 233 -1.11 -31.12 2.85
N LYS A 234 -0.45 -30.78 3.97
CA LYS A 234 0.97 -30.41 3.96
C LYS A 234 1.88 -31.56 3.55
N GLU A 235 1.67 -32.77 4.07
CA GLU A 235 2.48 -33.95 3.73
C GLU A 235 2.36 -34.33 2.26
N ALA A 236 1.13 -34.35 1.72
CA ALA A 236 0.89 -34.63 0.30
C ALA A 236 1.61 -33.64 -0.65
N HIS A 237 1.98 -32.46 -0.16
CA HIS A 237 2.57 -31.38 -0.93
C HIS A 237 3.99 -31.00 -0.50
N ALA A 238 4.65 -31.81 0.36
CA ALA A 238 6.02 -31.56 0.80
C ALA A 238 7.07 -31.78 -0.32
N GLU A 239 6.73 -32.56 -1.35
CA GLU A 239 7.61 -32.85 -2.50
C GLU A 239 7.61 -31.74 -3.58
N GLY A 240 7.00 -30.58 -3.32
CA GLY A 240 7.18 -29.38 -4.14
C GLY A 240 6.36 -29.33 -5.44
N ARG A 241 5.42 -30.26 -5.67
CA ARG A 241 4.49 -30.25 -6.82
C ARG A 241 3.08 -29.79 -6.39
N ARG A 242 2.94 -28.53 -5.98
CA ARG A 242 1.61 -27.91 -5.82
C ARG A 242 1.11 -27.41 -7.17
N LEU A 243 -0.04 -27.88 -7.62
CA LEU A 243 -0.73 -27.32 -8.80
C LEU A 243 -1.56 -26.09 -8.41
N LEU A 244 -2.11 -26.09 -7.19
CA LEU A 244 -2.87 -24.99 -6.63
C LEU A 244 -2.04 -24.18 -5.64
N ARG A 245 -2.17 -22.85 -5.76
CA ARG A 245 -1.68 -21.90 -4.78
C ARG A 245 -2.86 -21.36 -4.01
N ASP A 246 -2.94 -21.68 -2.72
CA ASP A 246 -4.02 -21.32 -1.81
C ASP A 246 -3.58 -20.33 -0.71
N GLU A 247 -2.30 -19.94 -0.70
CA GLU A 247 -1.73 -19.01 0.28
C GLU A 247 -1.54 -17.59 -0.28
N VAL A 248 -2.16 -16.61 0.39
CA VAL A 248 -1.91 -15.17 0.20
C VAL A 248 -0.59 -14.81 0.87
N THR A 249 0.29 -14.20 0.09
CA THR A 249 1.66 -13.83 0.46
C THR A 249 1.85 -12.31 0.42
N ALA A 250 2.95 -11.83 0.99
CA ALA A 250 3.38 -10.44 0.85
C ALA A 250 3.48 -9.98 -0.62
N GLY A 251 3.81 -10.89 -1.55
CA GLY A 251 3.88 -10.59 -2.97
C GLY A 251 2.52 -10.28 -3.60
N ASP A 252 1.44 -10.88 -3.11
CA ASP A 252 0.09 -10.62 -3.62
C ASP A 252 -0.40 -9.26 -3.16
N ILE A 253 -0.14 -8.93 -1.89
CA ILE A 253 -0.41 -7.62 -1.31
C ILE A 253 0.31 -6.53 -2.11
N ALA A 254 1.62 -6.69 -2.33
CA ALA A 254 2.39 -5.74 -3.12
C ALA A 254 1.86 -5.61 -4.56
N SER A 255 1.31 -6.70 -5.13
CA SER A 255 0.70 -6.67 -6.45
C SER A 255 -0.61 -5.87 -6.47
N VAL A 256 -1.43 -5.95 -5.43
CA VAL A 256 -2.64 -5.13 -5.29
C VAL A 256 -2.27 -3.65 -5.11
N VAL A 257 -1.33 -3.36 -4.20
CA VAL A 257 -0.83 -1.99 -3.98
C VAL A 257 -0.27 -1.39 -5.27
N SER A 258 0.49 -2.18 -6.04
CA SER A 258 1.02 -1.77 -7.35
C SER A 258 -0.08 -1.33 -8.32
N VAL A 259 -1.19 -2.08 -8.39
CA VAL A 259 -2.34 -1.74 -9.24
C VAL A 259 -3.03 -0.47 -8.76
N TRP A 260 -3.27 -0.33 -7.45
CA TRP A 260 -3.97 0.82 -6.88
C TRP A 260 -3.18 2.13 -7.02
N THR A 261 -1.86 2.05 -6.83
CA THR A 261 -0.97 3.22 -6.75
C THR A 261 -0.25 3.51 -8.06
N GLY A 262 -0.23 2.57 -9.00
CA GLY A 262 0.58 2.63 -10.21
C GLY A 262 2.09 2.41 -9.98
N ILE A 263 2.53 2.15 -8.74
CA ILE A 263 3.94 1.94 -8.41
C ILE A 263 4.38 0.55 -8.91
N PRO A 264 5.46 0.42 -9.71
CA PRO A 264 5.92 -0.88 -10.19
C PRO A 264 6.25 -1.87 -9.06
N LEU A 265 5.85 -3.13 -9.21
CA LEU A 265 6.06 -4.20 -8.22
C LEU A 265 7.54 -4.39 -7.84
N THR A 266 8.46 -4.21 -8.78
CA THR A 266 9.91 -4.27 -8.54
C THR A 266 10.34 -3.23 -7.51
N ARG A 267 9.77 -2.02 -7.57
CA ARG A 267 10.04 -0.95 -6.60
C ARG A 267 9.44 -1.25 -5.23
N LEU A 268 8.33 -1.99 -5.14
CA LEU A 268 7.73 -2.35 -3.84
C LEU A 268 8.51 -3.46 -3.12
N LYS A 269 9.12 -4.40 -3.85
CA LYS A 269 9.85 -5.55 -3.29
C LYS A 269 11.28 -5.26 -2.84
N GLU A 270 11.91 -4.21 -3.37
CA GLU A 270 13.28 -3.85 -3.00
C GLU A 270 13.36 -3.40 -1.54
N THR A 271 14.31 -3.97 -0.81
CA THR A 271 14.57 -3.58 0.58
C THR A 271 15.01 -2.12 0.63
N GLU A 272 14.56 -1.39 1.66
CA GLU A 272 14.97 0.01 1.85
C GLU A 272 16.49 0.15 1.93
N LYS A 273 17.16 -0.86 2.51
CA LYS A 273 18.63 -0.93 2.58
C LYS A 273 19.27 -0.95 1.19
N GLU A 274 18.82 -1.81 0.27
CA GLU A 274 19.37 -1.89 -1.09
C GLU A 274 19.12 -0.59 -1.87
N LYS A 275 17.92 -0.01 -1.76
CA LYS A 275 17.61 1.28 -2.40
C LYS A 275 18.58 2.37 -1.96
N LEU A 276 18.88 2.43 -0.67
CA LEU A 276 19.74 3.45 -0.10
C LEU A 276 21.22 3.22 -0.43
N LEU A 277 21.69 1.97 -0.46
CA LEU A 277 23.07 1.62 -0.82
C LEU A 277 23.41 2.06 -2.25
N HIS A 278 22.46 1.93 -3.17
CA HIS A 278 22.63 2.27 -4.59
C HIS A 278 22.06 3.65 -4.96
N LEU A 279 21.73 4.49 -3.98
CA LEU A 279 21.06 5.78 -4.24
C LEU A 279 21.89 6.72 -5.13
N GLU A 280 23.19 6.85 -4.89
CA GLU A 280 24.09 7.70 -5.71
C GLU A 280 24.11 7.24 -7.18
N GLN A 281 24.20 5.91 -7.41
CA GLN A 281 24.18 5.34 -8.76
C GLN A 281 22.85 5.59 -9.47
N ARG A 282 21.73 5.39 -8.77
CA ARG A 282 20.37 5.64 -9.32
C ARG A 282 20.15 7.10 -9.67
N LEU A 283 20.61 8.03 -8.83
CA LEU A 283 20.52 9.45 -9.13
C LEU A 283 21.31 9.80 -10.40
N HIS A 284 22.48 9.18 -10.61
CA HIS A 284 23.30 9.38 -11.80
C HIS A 284 22.73 8.79 -13.10
N GLU A 285 21.73 7.90 -13.04
CA GLU A 285 21.01 7.45 -14.24
C GLU A 285 20.28 8.60 -14.94
N ARG A 286 19.93 9.66 -14.19
CA ARG A 286 19.25 10.86 -14.71
C ARG A 286 20.08 12.14 -14.59
N VAL A 287 20.86 12.27 -13.52
CA VAL A 287 21.64 13.47 -13.22
C VAL A 287 23.06 13.31 -13.75
N VAL A 288 23.36 14.06 -14.80
CA VAL A 288 24.70 14.10 -15.41
C VAL A 288 25.60 15.04 -14.61
N GLY A 289 26.73 14.53 -14.12
CA GLY A 289 27.68 15.27 -13.29
C GLY A 289 27.09 15.62 -11.93
N GLN A 290 27.44 16.80 -11.39
CA GLN A 290 27.04 17.25 -10.05
C GLN A 290 27.43 16.27 -8.93
N ASP A 291 28.54 15.54 -9.08
CA ASP A 291 28.92 14.40 -8.24
C ASP A 291 28.96 14.76 -6.75
N LYS A 292 29.47 15.96 -6.43
CA LYS A 292 29.51 16.47 -5.06
C LYS A 292 28.10 16.68 -4.47
N ALA A 293 27.17 17.17 -5.27
CA ALA A 293 25.79 17.39 -4.83
C ALA A 293 25.06 16.05 -4.66
N VAL A 294 25.18 15.13 -5.63
CA VAL A 294 24.59 13.79 -5.57
C VAL A 294 25.10 13.03 -4.35
N ARG A 295 26.42 13.03 -4.11
CA ARG A 295 27.02 12.38 -2.94
C ARG A 295 26.56 12.98 -1.63
N ALA A 296 26.48 14.32 -1.54
CA ALA A 296 26.01 15.01 -0.33
C ALA A 296 24.55 14.66 0.00
N VAL A 297 23.69 14.63 -1.02
CA VAL A 297 22.27 14.21 -0.91
C VAL A 297 22.17 12.78 -0.41
N SER A 298 22.83 11.83 -1.10
CA SER A 298 22.82 10.41 -0.74
C SER A 298 23.29 10.18 0.69
N THR A 299 24.41 10.81 1.07
CA THR A 299 24.98 10.69 2.42
C THR A 299 24.05 11.25 3.50
N ALA A 300 23.35 12.36 3.23
CA ALA A 300 22.40 12.94 4.18
C ALA A 300 21.22 11.98 4.45
N ILE A 301 20.66 11.39 3.39
CA ILE A 301 19.52 10.48 3.49
C ILE A 301 19.92 9.16 4.14
N GLN A 302 21.06 8.59 3.75
CA GLN A 302 21.59 7.36 4.36
C GLN A 302 21.80 7.53 5.87
N ARG A 303 22.37 8.67 6.32
CA ARG A 303 22.53 8.97 7.75
C ARG A 303 21.20 9.01 8.49
N SER A 304 20.19 9.66 7.91
CA SER A 304 18.87 9.72 8.53
C SER A 304 18.23 8.35 8.65
N ARG A 305 18.33 7.53 7.60
CA ARG A 305 17.73 6.19 7.57
C ARG A 305 18.49 5.17 8.43
N ALA A 306 19.78 5.41 8.69
CA ALA A 306 20.56 4.68 9.67
C ALA A 306 20.25 5.07 11.13
N GLY A 307 19.32 6.01 11.36
CA GLY A 307 18.97 6.48 12.71
C GLY A 307 20.08 7.32 13.37
N LEU A 308 21.01 7.85 12.58
CA LEU A 308 22.13 8.68 13.08
C LEU A 308 21.76 10.17 13.19
N ASN A 309 20.56 10.55 12.76
CA ASN A 309 20.01 11.90 12.91
C ASN A 309 18.91 11.93 13.99
N ASP A 310 18.58 13.12 14.46
CA ASP A 310 17.43 13.32 15.37
C ASP A 310 16.13 12.84 14.68
N PRO A 311 15.40 11.86 15.26
CA PRO A 311 14.17 11.33 14.69
C PRO A 311 13.02 12.35 14.67
N LYS A 312 13.18 13.51 15.32
CA LYS A 312 12.20 14.59 15.27
C LYS A 312 12.29 15.41 14.00
N ARG A 313 13.41 15.40 13.28
CA ARG A 313 13.65 16.24 12.10
C ARG A 313 13.18 15.56 10.80
N PRO A 314 13.01 16.32 9.71
CA PRO A 314 12.83 15.74 8.37
C PRO A 314 13.99 14.82 7.97
N ILE A 315 13.76 13.92 7.02
CA ILE A 315 14.75 12.94 6.53
C ILE A 315 16.06 13.63 6.14
N ALA A 316 15.94 14.75 5.42
CA ALA A 316 17.07 15.60 5.10
C ALA A 316 16.58 17.01 4.82
N SER A 317 17.41 18.00 5.14
CA SER A 317 17.23 19.41 4.79
C SER A 317 18.44 19.87 3.99
N LEU A 318 18.24 20.24 2.73
CA LEU A 318 19.30 20.48 1.76
C LEU A 318 19.11 21.83 1.08
N PHE A 319 20.20 22.53 0.81
CA PHE A 319 20.19 23.83 0.13
C PHE A 319 20.99 23.75 -1.18
N PHE A 320 20.30 23.85 -2.30
CA PHE A 320 20.84 23.73 -3.65
C PHE A 320 21.17 25.13 -4.20
N LEU A 321 22.46 25.44 -4.24
CA LEU A 321 23.03 26.68 -4.77
C LEU A 321 23.63 26.45 -6.16
N GLY A 322 23.49 27.41 -7.06
CA GLY A 322 24.04 27.33 -8.41
C GLY A 322 23.25 28.13 -9.45
N PRO A 323 23.68 28.19 -10.71
CA PRO A 323 22.91 28.82 -11.78
C PRO A 323 21.66 28.00 -12.14
N THR A 324 20.77 28.59 -12.93
CA THR A 324 19.61 27.88 -13.51
C THR A 324 20.07 26.89 -14.58
N GLY A 325 19.28 25.83 -14.80
CA GLY A 325 19.54 24.86 -15.87
C GLY A 325 20.64 23.83 -15.61
N VAL A 326 21.35 23.87 -14.47
CA VAL A 326 22.44 22.91 -14.15
C VAL A 326 21.98 21.59 -13.53
N GLY A 327 20.67 21.36 -13.41
CA GLY A 327 20.12 20.09 -12.94
C GLY A 327 19.58 20.06 -11.49
N LYS A 328 19.43 21.21 -10.81
CA LYS A 328 18.82 21.26 -9.46
C LYS A 328 17.43 20.60 -9.42
N THR A 329 16.57 20.97 -10.37
CA THR A 329 15.21 20.42 -10.48
C THR A 329 15.23 18.95 -10.88
N GLU A 330 16.18 18.56 -11.73
CA GLU A 330 16.32 17.17 -12.17
C GLU A 330 16.77 16.26 -11.03
N LEU A 331 17.68 16.73 -10.17
CA LEU A 331 18.07 16.05 -8.94
C LEU A 331 16.89 15.89 -7.98
N CYS A 332 16.00 16.89 -7.87
CA CYS A 332 14.77 16.77 -7.08
C CYS A 332 13.84 15.67 -7.63
N LYS A 333 13.67 15.60 -8.95
CA LYS A 333 12.84 14.58 -9.62
C LYS A 333 13.40 13.18 -9.46
N ALA A 334 14.69 13.00 -9.77
CA ALA A 334 15.39 11.73 -9.59
C ALA A 334 15.33 11.26 -8.13
N LEU A 335 15.41 12.20 -7.18
CA LEU A 335 15.33 11.88 -5.76
C LEU A 335 13.92 11.50 -5.31
N ALA A 336 12.89 12.22 -5.75
CA ALA A 336 11.50 11.90 -5.46
C ALA A 336 11.13 10.51 -6.00
N GLU A 337 11.53 10.22 -7.25
CA GLU A 337 11.34 8.91 -7.85
C GLU A 337 12.09 7.81 -7.08
N SER A 338 13.35 8.04 -6.71
CA SER A 338 14.16 7.04 -6.01
C SER A 338 13.66 6.72 -4.60
N LEU A 339 13.19 7.72 -3.85
CA LEU A 339 12.78 7.56 -2.45
C LEU A 339 11.29 7.26 -2.29
N PHE A 340 10.45 7.92 -3.08
CA PHE A 340 8.99 7.89 -2.94
C PHE A 340 8.30 7.18 -4.11
N ALA A 341 9.07 6.59 -5.02
CA ALA A 341 8.60 5.83 -6.18
C ALA A 341 7.80 6.63 -7.22
N SER A 342 7.62 7.94 -7.04
CA SER A 342 6.87 8.82 -7.94
C SER A 342 7.43 10.25 -7.93
N GLU A 343 7.50 10.90 -9.09
CA GLU A 343 7.80 12.34 -9.21
C GLU A 343 6.66 13.20 -8.66
N ASP A 344 5.43 12.70 -8.64
CA ASP A 344 4.27 13.41 -8.08
C ASP A 344 4.32 13.55 -6.56
N ALA A 345 5.31 12.91 -5.91
CA ALA A 345 5.62 13.12 -4.51
C ALA A 345 6.30 14.47 -4.24
N ILE A 346 6.59 15.28 -5.27
CA ILE A 346 7.16 16.62 -5.12
C ILE A 346 6.06 17.62 -4.74
N VAL A 347 6.26 18.30 -3.61
CA VAL A 347 5.48 19.48 -3.19
C VAL A 347 6.33 20.71 -3.46
N ARG A 348 6.10 21.37 -4.60
CA ARG A 348 6.86 22.56 -5.01
C ARG A 348 6.14 23.84 -4.60
N ILE A 349 6.87 24.75 -3.96
CA ILE A 349 6.37 26.04 -3.50
C ILE A 349 7.32 27.12 -3.99
N ASN A 350 6.82 28.02 -4.84
CA ASN A 350 7.60 29.12 -5.38
C ASN A 350 7.61 30.30 -4.39
N MET A 351 8.76 30.64 -3.82
CA MET A 351 8.89 31.73 -2.84
C MET A 351 8.68 33.13 -3.43
N SER A 352 8.73 33.29 -4.76
CA SER A 352 8.32 34.53 -5.42
C SER A 352 6.85 34.86 -5.21
N GLU A 353 5.98 33.87 -4.94
CA GLU A 353 4.57 34.12 -4.57
C GLU A 353 4.39 34.58 -3.11
N TYR A 354 5.46 34.49 -2.32
CA TYR A 354 5.47 34.71 -0.88
C TYR A 354 6.40 35.86 -0.46
N MET A 355 6.57 36.86 -1.33
CA MET A 355 7.37 38.06 -1.06
C MET A 355 6.72 39.00 -0.02
N GLU A 356 5.40 38.94 0.11
CA GLU A 356 4.62 39.85 0.95
C GLU A 356 4.11 39.18 2.22
N ARG A 357 4.00 39.96 3.30
CA ARG A 357 3.61 39.46 4.64
C ARG A 357 2.29 38.69 4.65
N HIS A 358 1.27 39.17 3.92
CA HIS A 358 -0.04 38.52 3.89
C HIS A 358 -0.05 37.20 3.09
N SER A 359 0.97 36.96 2.25
CA SER A 359 1.12 35.69 1.54
C SER A 359 1.63 34.58 2.45
N VAL A 360 2.34 34.91 3.54
CA VAL A 360 2.86 33.93 4.51
C VAL A 360 1.73 33.08 5.10
N SER A 361 0.57 33.68 5.37
CA SER A 361 -0.58 32.95 5.91
C SER A 361 -1.15 31.93 4.91
N ARG A 362 -0.97 32.10 3.59
CA ARG A 362 -1.39 31.10 2.59
C ARG A 362 -0.57 29.80 2.67
N LEU A 363 0.64 29.85 3.23
CA LEU A 363 1.52 28.69 3.35
C LEU A 363 1.00 27.67 4.37
N ILE A 364 0.54 28.18 5.53
CA ILE A 364 0.12 27.38 6.71
C ILE A 364 -1.40 27.37 6.91
N GLY A 365 -2.09 28.38 6.37
CA GLY A 365 -3.50 28.65 6.55
C GLY A 365 -3.74 30.02 7.19
N ALA A 366 -4.81 30.69 6.77
CA ALA A 366 -5.20 31.95 7.38
C ALA A 366 -5.76 31.73 8.80
N PRO A 367 -5.50 32.61 9.77
CA PRO A 367 -6.09 32.52 11.12
C PRO A 367 -7.59 32.85 11.11
N PRO A 368 -8.34 32.50 12.18
CA PRO A 368 -9.77 32.81 12.29
C PRO A 368 -10.06 34.30 12.08
N GLY A 369 -10.99 34.62 11.18
CA GLY A 369 -11.40 36.00 10.87
C GLY A 369 -10.73 36.65 9.65
N TYR A 370 -9.82 35.94 8.96
CA TYR A 370 -9.20 36.41 7.71
C TYR A 370 -9.80 35.75 6.46
N VAL A 371 -9.79 36.45 5.32
CA VAL A 371 -10.21 35.90 4.02
C VAL A 371 -9.33 34.68 3.70
N GLY A 372 -9.96 33.54 3.39
CA GLY A 372 -9.26 32.27 3.18
C GLY A 372 -9.13 31.39 4.43
N TYR A 373 -9.75 31.74 5.57
CA TYR A 373 -9.75 30.87 6.77
C TYR A 373 -10.31 29.45 6.52
N GLU A 374 -11.26 29.32 5.59
CA GLU A 374 -11.78 28.01 5.21
C GLU A 374 -10.80 27.21 4.33
N GLN A 375 -9.94 27.90 3.58
CA GLN A 375 -8.87 27.33 2.76
C GLN A 375 -7.69 26.96 3.68
N GLY A 376 -7.29 25.69 3.70
CA GLY A 376 -6.11 25.28 4.47
C GLY A 376 -4.81 25.82 3.87
N GLY A 377 -3.69 25.58 4.54
CA GLY A 377 -2.38 26.03 4.06
C GLY A 377 -1.87 25.19 2.89
N GLN A 378 -1.25 25.86 1.90
CA GLN A 378 -0.71 25.16 0.74
C GLN A 378 0.33 24.09 1.12
N LEU A 379 1.21 24.38 2.09
CA LEU A 379 2.22 23.43 2.57
C LEU A 379 1.60 22.39 3.50
N THR A 380 0.84 22.84 4.50
CA THR A 380 0.26 21.95 5.52
C THR A 380 -0.72 20.95 4.93
N ASP A 381 -1.58 21.37 4.00
CA ASP A 381 -2.54 20.46 3.35
C ASP A 381 -1.84 19.49 2.39
N ALA A 382 -0.84 19.96 1.65
CA ALA A 382 -0.08 19.11 0.73
C ALA A 382 0.65 18.00 1.49
N VAL A 383 1.33 18.32 2.60
CA VAL A 383 2.05 17.33 3.41
C VAL A 383 1.09 16.45 4.21
N ARG A 384 -0.06 16.98 4.66
CA ARG A 384 -1.09 16.15 5.28
C ARG A 384 -1.62 15.08 4.32
N LYS A 385 -1.81 15.43 3.05
CA LYS A 385 -2.23 14.48 1.99
C LYS A 385 -1.10 13.57 1.53
N LYS A 386 0.15 14.04 1.56
CA LYS A 386 1.34 13.29 1.13
C LYS A 386 2.46 13.37 2.19
N PRO A 387 2.38 12.58 3.27
CA PRO A 387 3.37 12.62 4.36
C PRO A 387 4.77 12.18 3.92
N TYR A 388 4.86 11.35 2.88
CA TYR A 388 6.10 10.93 2.23
C TYR A 388 6.30 11.75 0.96
N SER A 389 7.00 12.86 1.07
CA SER A 389 7.13 13.82 -0.02
C SER A 389 8.46 14.56 -0.03
N LEU A 390 8.81 15.07 -1.20
CA LEU A 390 9.95 15.95 -1.40
C LEU A 390 9.45 17.38 -1.51
N ILE A 391 9.70 18.20 -0.49
CA ILE A 391 9.25 19.58 -0.41
C ILE A 391 10.32 20.48 -1.00
N VAL A 392 10.00 21.22 -2.06
CA VAL A 392 10.92 22.14 -2.74
C VAL A 392 10.45 23.58 -2.53
N PHE A 393 11.25 24.35 -1.79
CA PHE A 393 11.11 25.80 -1.68
C PHE A 393 12.00 26.46 -2.73
N ASP A 394 11.38 26.95 -3.81
CA ASP A 394 12.09 27.53 -4.94
C ASP A 394 12.30 29.03 -4.81
N GLU A 395 13.44 29.52 -5.30
CA GLU A 395 13.84 30.93 -5.22
C GLU A 395 13.82 31.49 -3.79
N MET A 396 14.44 30.76 -2.85
CA MET A 396 14.39 31.06 -1.41
C MET A 396 14.83 32.50 -1.06
N GLU A 397 15.68 33.11 -1.88
CA GLU A 397 16.11 34.50 -1.76
C GLU A 397 14.98 35.54 -1.93
N LYS A 398 13.84 35.15 -2.51
CA LYS A 398 12.66 36.01 -2.70
C LYS A 398 11.67 35.93 -1.53
N ALA A 399 11.83 34.94 -0.64
CA ALA A 399 10.92 34.70 0.47
C ALA A 399 10.84 35.90 1.43
N HIS A 400 9.63 36.21 1.91
CA HIS A 400 9.46 37.16 3.01
C HIS A 400 10.17 36.68 4.29
N PRO A 401 10.80 37.56 5.10
CA PRO A 401 11.54 37.17 6.31
C PRO A 401 10.75 36.33 7.33
N GLU A 402 9.45 36.54 7.46
CA GLU A 402 8.61 35.75 8.39
C GLU A 402 8.52 34.26 8.02
N ILE A 403 8.76 33.89 6.75
CA ILE A 403 8.76 32.48 6.31
C ILE A 403 9.89 31.70 6.97
N PHE A 404 11.02 32.34 7.24
CA PHE A 404 12.15 31.67 7.89
C PHE A 404 11.79 31.18 9.29
N ASN A 405 10.93 31.87 10.03
CA ASN A 405 10.48 31.41 11.35
C ASN A 405 9.69 30.10 11.25
N VAL A 406 8.83 30.00 10.23
CA VAL A 406 8.06 28.79 9.93
C VAL A 406 9.00 27.66 9.53
N LEU A 407 9.95 27.96 8.65
CA LEU A 407 10.92 26.96 8.17
C LEU A 407 11.82 26.47 9.30
N LEU A 408 12.26 27.34 10.22
CA LEU A 408 13.06 26.94 11.38
C LEU A 408 12.30 25.95 12.26
N GLN A 409 11.02 26.22 12.56
CA GLN A 409 10.18 25.27 13.30
C GLN A 409 10.08 23.92 12.57
N LEU A 410 9.85 23.95 11.26
CA LEU A 410 9.80 22.73 10.44
C LEU A 410 11.12 21.95 10.49
N LEU A 411 12.26 22.64 10.36
CA LEU A 411 13.59 22.04 10.32
C LEU A 411 14.02 21.45 11.67
N ASP A 412 13.63 22.08 12.78
CA ASP A 412 14.01 21.65 14.13
C ASP A 412 13.08 20.58 14.71
N GLU A 413 11.76 20.75 14.58
CA GLU A 413 10.77 19.88 15.23
C GLU A 413 10.14 18.87 14.29
N GLY A 414 10.36 19.02 12.96
CA GLY A 414 9.71 18.22 11.93
C GLY A 414 8.20 18.31 11.98
N ARG A 415 7.65 19.39 12.55
CA ARG A 415 6.22 19.59 12.78
C ARG A 415 5.85 21.05 12.58
N LEU A 416 4.67 21.29 12.02
CA LEU A 416 4.05 22.62 11.97
C LEU A 416 2.60 22.54 12.42
N ALA A 417 2.16 23.52 13.19
CA ALA A 417 0.74 23.68 13.47
C ALA A 417 0.10 24.50 12.34
N ASP A 418 -1.00 24.00 11.78
CA ASP A 418 -1.84 24.79 10.87
C ASP A 418 -2.60 25.89 11.63
N SER A 419 -3.27 26.78 10.90
CA SER A 419 -4.05 27.87 11.51
C SER A 419 -5.29 27.41 12.29
N LYS A 420 -5.64 26.13 12.19
CA LYS A 420 -6.74 25.46 12.91
C LYS A 420 -6.22 24.67 14.12
N GLY A 421 -4.92 24.72 14.40
CA GLY A 421 -4.26 24.04 15.51
C GLY A 421 -3.95 22.56 15.28
N ASN A 422 -4.11 22.05 14.05
CA ASN A 422 -3.73 20.67 13.72
C ASN A 422 -2.22 20.60 13.52
N ILE A 423 -1.56 19.63 14.14
CA ILE A 423 -0.12 19.43 14.00
C ILE A 423 0.13 18.52 12.79
N ILE A 424 0.84 19.05 11.80
CA ILE A 424 1.28 18.34 10.60
C ILE A 424 2.70 17.82 10.81
N ASN A 425 2.95 16.57 10.40
CA ASN A 425 4.23 15.87 10.58
C ASN A 425 5.04 15.87 9.28
N PHE A 426 6.28 16.35 9.34
CA PHE A 426 7.23 16.49 8.24
C PHE A 426 8.43 15.53 8.36
N ARG A 427 8.45 14.64 9.36
CA ARG A 427 9.57 13.70 9.61
C ARG A 427 9.84 12.76 8.46
N ASN A 428 8.81 12.46 7.66
CA ASN A 428 8.89 11.59 6.49
C ASN A 428 9.16 12.36 5.19
N CYS A 429 9.44 13.67 5.28
CA CYS A 429 9.72 14.52 4.13
C CYS A 429 11.23 14.73 3.93
N VAL A 430 11.62 14.97 2.68
CA VAL A 430 12.91 15.60 2.35
C VAL A 430 12.64 17.06 1.99
N VAL A 431 13.36 17.98 2.63
CA VAL A 431 13.18 19.42 2.43
C VAL A 431 14.35 19.95 1.61
N ILE A 432 14.04 20.57 0.48
CA ILE A 432 15.02 21.15 -0.44
C ILE A 432 14.71 22.62 -0.62
N PHE A 433 15.73 23.45 -0.46
CA PHE A 433 15.70 24.86 -0.81
C PHE A 433 16.52 25.07 -2.07
N THR A 434 16.00 25.77 -3.07
CA THR A 434 16.77 26.17 -4.25
C THR A 434 16.96 27.67 -4.25
N SER A 435 18.17 28.12 -4.59
CA SER A 435 18.47 29.54 -4.74
C SER A 435 19.53 29.76 -5.81
N ASN A 436 19.43 30.87 -6.53
CA ASN A 436 20.44 31.28 -7.50
C ASN A 436 21.50 32.21 -6.89
N LEU A 437 21.47 32.43 -5.57
CA LEU A 437 22.52 33.14 -4.85
C LEU A 437 23.88 32.48 -5.05
N GLY A 438 24.89 33.31 -5.31
CA GLY A 438 26.27 32.86 -5.55
C GLY A 438 26.51 32.26 -6.94
N ALA A 439 25.54 32.31 -7.86
CA ALA A 439 25.72 31.78 -9.22
C ALA A 439 26.89 32.44 -9.96
N GLU A 440 27.01 33.78 -9.91
CA GLU A 440 28.13 34.51 -10.54
C GLU A 440 29.48 34.07 -9.95
N THR A 441 29.59 34.03 -8.62
CA THR A 441 30.82 33.58 -7.94
C THR A 441 31.17 32.13 -8.29
N LEU A 442 30.18 31.25 -8.45
CA LEU A 442 30.37 29.86 -8.84
C LEU A 442 30.82 29.74 -10.31
N ILE A 443 30.26 30.55 -11.21
CA ILE A 443 30.66 30.61 -12.62
C ILE A 443 32.10 31.11 -12.73
N ASP A 444 32.43 32.19 -12.02
CA ASP A 444 33.79 32.76 -11.99
C ASP A 444 34.81 31.76 -11.45
N ALA A 445 34.47 31.04 -10.37
CA ALA A 445 35.32 30.01 -9.80
C ALA A 445 35.50 28.79 -10.72
N ALA A 446 34.48 28.45 -11.53
CA ALA A 446 34.56 27.36 -12.50
C ALA A 446 35.43 27.71 -13.73
N GLN A 447 35.44 29.00 -14.13
CA GLN A 447 36.25 29.51 -15.24
C GLN A 447 37.73 29.74 -14.86
N ASP A 448 38.02 30.03 -13.60
CA ASP A 448 39.37 30.29 -13.12
C ASP A 448 40.08 28.99 -12.66
N VAL A 449 40.80 28.34 -13.60
CA VAL A 449 41.55 27.08 -13.37
C VAL A 449 42.57 27.19 -12.21
N SER A 450 42.99 28.42 -11.86
CA SER A 450 43.92 28.69 -10.76
C SER A 450 43.30 28.60 -9.37
N LYS A 451 41.96 28.64 -9.26
CA LYS A 451 41.19 28.62 -8.00
C LYS A 451 40.52 27.28 -7.69
N ARG A 452 40.72 26.24 -8.52
CA ARG A 452 40.23 24.90 -8.22
C ARG A 452 40.88 24.37 -6.93
N PRO A 453 40.11 23.93 -5.93
CA PRO A 453 40.69 23.36 -4.71
C PRO A 453 41.55 22.15 -5.07
N ALA A 454 42.67 21.97 -4.38
CA ALA A 454 43.71 20.98 -4.70
C ALA A 454 43.23 19.50 -4.73
N ALA A 455 41.99 19.23 -4.31
CA ALA A 455 41.36 17.91 -4.40
C ALA A 455 40.82 17.56 -5.81
N GLU A 456 40.84 18.50 -6.76
CA GLU A 456 40.43 18.31 -8.16
C GLU A 456 41.58 18.51 -9.17
N LYS A 457 42.84 18.42 -8.70
CA LYS A 457 44.02 18.33 -9.57
C LYS A 457 44.56 16.91 -9.67
#